data_AF-H8LNK4-F1
#
_entry.id   AF-H8LNK4-F1
#
_cell.length_a   1.000
_cell.length_b   1.000
_cell.length_c   1.000
_cell.angle_alpha   90.00
_cell.angle_beta   90.00
_cell.angle_gamma   90.00
#
_symmetry.space_group_name_H-M   'P 1'
#
loop_
_entity.id
_entity.type
_entity.pdbx_description
1 polymer ?
#
loop_
_entity_poly.entity_id
_entity_poly.type
_entity_poly.pdbx_seq_one_letter_code
_entity_poly.pdbx_strand_id
1 'polypeptide(L)'
;MGPICNHNNNSSCSCDNCKKSIKQQKQTEEETKRRILIDTFLYKNIKAPPIEELTLKDALYLLSVVEHSASEDLEFVKPYLKGYSVPSLAPDEDLNDHIVGHLGRKDFVLFNKQS
;
A
#
# COMPACT_ATOMS: atom_id res chain seq x y z
N MET A 1 -24.18 -16.18 -31.13
CA MET A 1 -22.72 -16.24 -31.35
C MET A 1 -22.24 -14.84 -31.71
N GLY A 2 -21.58 -14.14 -30.80
CA GLY A 2 -21.05 -12.78 -31.06
C GLY A 2 -19.72 -12.85 -31.83
N PRO A 3 -19.31 -11.78 -32.54
CA PRO A 3 -18.15 -11.83 -33.43
C PRO A 3 -16.87 -12.09 -32.65
N ILE A 4 -16.13 -13.10 -33.09
CA ILE A 4 -14.77 -13.41 -32.66
C ILE A 4 -13.89 -12.31 -33.23
N CYS A 5 -13.33 -11.48 -32.36
CA CYS A 5 -12.40 -10.45 -32.76
C CYS A 5 -11.04 -11.07 -33.14
N ASN A 6 -10.62 -10.94 -34.41
CA ASN A 6 -9.32 -11.40 -34.93
C ASN A 6 -8.16 -10.46 -34.54
N HIS A 7 -8.26 -9.76 -33.42
CA HIS A 7 -7.25 -8.79 -32.99
C HIS A 7 -6.34 -9.48 -31.97
N ASN A 8 -5.03 -9.37 -32.13
CA ASN A 8 -4.11 -9.63 -31.01
C ASN A 8 -4.46 -8.64 -29.89
N ASN A 9 -4.58 -9.13 -28.66
CA ASN A 9 -4.87 -8.35 -27.44
C ASN A 9 -3.93 -7.15 -27.30
N ASN A 10 -4.27 -6.08 -28.00
CA ASN A 10 -3.54 -4.83 -28.04
C ASN A 10 -4.33 -3.82 -27.21
N SER A 11 -3.63 -3.11 -26.32
CA SER A 11 -4.17 -2.06 -25.46
C SER A 11 -4.89 -0.93 -26.20
N SER A 12 -4.70 -0.78 -27.51
CA SER A 12 -5.37 0.22 -28.34
C SER A 12 -6.67 -0.26 -28.98
N CYS A 13 -7.10 -1.51 -28.76
CA CYS A 13 -8.35 -2.00 -29.33
C CYS A 13 -9.57 -1.60 -28.49
N SER A 14 -10.55 -0.96 -29.13
CA SER A 14 -11.76 -0.44 -28.50
C SER A 14 -12.98 -1.38 -28.58
N CYS A 15 -12.79 -2.62 -29.04
CA CYS A 15 -13.83 -3.63 -29.16
C CYS A 15 -14.38 -4.06 -27.79
N ASP A 16 -15.67 -4.40 -27.68
CA ASP A 16 -16.29 -4.74 -26.39
C ASP A 16 -15.64 -5.94 -25.69
N ASN A 17 -15.27 -6.97 -26.46
CA ASN A 17 -14.58 -8.15 -25.93
C ASN A 17 -13.18 -7.79 -25.40
N CYS A 18 -12.45 -6.95 -26.13
CA CYS A 18 -11.11 -6.47 -25.82
C CYS A 18 -11.14 -5.61 -24.54
N LYS A 19 -12.09 -4.68 -24.45
CA LYS A 19 -12.32 -3.85 -23.25
C LYS A 19 -12.67 -4.69 -22.03
N LYS A 20 -13.54 -5.69 -22.18
CA LYS A 20 -13.89 -6.63 -21.10
C LYS A 20 -12.68 -7.42 -20.63
N SER A 21 -11.89 -7.95 -21.56
CA SER A 21 -10.67 -8.71 -21.25
C SER A 21 -9.62 -7.85 -20.54
N ILE A 22 -9.35 -6.62 -21.00
CA ILE A 22 -8.43 -5.69 -20.33
C ILE A 22 -8.93 -5.34 -18.92
N LYS A 23 -10.25 -5.09 -18.76
CA LYS A 23 -10.84 -4.79 -17.45
C LYS A 23 -10.71 -5.98 -16.49
N GLN A 24 -11.00 -7.19 -16.97
CA GLN A 24 -10.82 -8.43 -16.19
C GLN A 24 -9.37 -8.64 -15.80
N GLN A 25 -8.42 -8.45 -16.72
CA GLN A 25 -7.00 -8.58 -16.44
C GLN A 25 -6.55 -7.59 -15.35
N LYS A 26 -6.96 -6.32 -15.44
CA LYS A 26 -6.69 -5.32 -14.38
C LYS A 26 -7.29 -5.72 -13.03
N GLN A 27 -8.51 -6.26 -13.02
CA GLN A 27 -9.14 -6.74 -11.79
C GLN A 27 -8.36 -7.92 -11.19
N THR A 28 -7.97 -8.91 -12.00
CA THR A 28 -7.16 -10.06 -11.56
C THR A 28 -5.79 -9.63 -11.05
N GLU A 29 -5.15 -8.64 -11.69
CA GLU A 29 -3.87 -8.08 -11.22
C GLU A 29 -4.03 -7.41 -9.85
N GLU A 30 -5.06 -6.59 -9.66
CA GLU A 30 -5.35 -5.94 -8.37
C GLU A 30 -5.70 -6.95 -7.28
N GLU A 31 -6.48 -7.99 -7.59
CA GLU A 31 -6.78 -9.09 -6.66
C GLU A 31 -5.51 -9.86 -6.28
N THR A 32 -4.62 -10.11 -7.24
CA THR A 32 -3.33 -10.77 -7.00
C THR A 32 -2.44 -9.94 -6.09
N LYS A 33 -2.32 -8.63 -6.34
CA LYS A 33 -1.57 -7.71 -5.47
C LYS A 33 -2.14 -7.71 -4.04
N ARG A 34 -3.46 -7.61 -3.91
CA ARG A 34 -4.14 -7.68 -2.60
C ARG A 34 -3.84 -8.99 -1.89
N ARG A 35 -3.91 -10.12 -2.59
CA ARG A 35 -3.60 -11.44 -2.01
C ARG A 35 -2.18 -11.51 -1.49
N ILE A 36 -1.20 -11.03 -2.27
CA ILE A 36 0.22 -10.97 -1.84
C ILE A 36 0.36 -10.12 -0.58
N LEU A 37 -0.31 -8.96 -0.49
CA LEU A 37 -0.28 -8.11 0.70
C LEU A 37 -0.87 -8.83 1.92
N ILE A 38 -2.03 -9.48 1.77
CA ILE A 38 -2.65 -10.26 2.85
C ILE A 38 -1.71 -11.39 3.29
N ASP A 39 -1.21 -12.19 2.35
CA ASP A 39 -0.33 -13.33 2.66
C ASP A 39 0.98 -12.87 3.33
N THR A 40 1.52 -11.72 2.92
CA THR A 40 2.81 -11.20 3.43
C THR A 40 2.68 -10.51 4.79
N PHE A 41 1.58 -9.80 5.04
CA PHE A 41 1.45 -8.89 6.18
C PHE A 41 0.37 -9.28 7.19
N LEU A 42 -0.76 -9.84 6.76
CA LEU A 42 -1.88 -10.17 7.67
C LEU A 42 -1.59 -11.38 8.56
N TYR A 43 -0.76 -12.33 8.10
CA TYR A 43 -0.36 -13.50 8.89
C TYR A 43 0.93 -13.29 9.69
N LYS A 44 1.65 -12.18 9.46
CA LYS A 44 2.71 -11.77 10.38
C LYS A 44 2.04 -11.19 11.60
N ASN A 45 1.95 -11.98 12.68
CA ASN A 45 1.46 -11.54 13.97
C ASN A 45 2.34 -10.38 14.47
N ILE A 46 1.94 -9.15 14.15
CA ILE A 46 2.50 -7.96 14.77
C ILE A 46 2.10 -8.03 16.24
N LYS A 47 3.08 -8.29 17.12
CA LYS A 47 2.89 -8.08 18.55
C LYS A 47 3.09 -6.61 18.84
N ALA A 48 2.18 -5.79 18.33
CA ALA A 48 2.20 -4.37 18.63
C ALA A 48 2.13 -4.22 20.15
N PRO A 49 2.98 -3.36 20.75
CA PRO A 49 2.88 -3.05 22.17
C PRO A 49 1.44 -2.63 22.52
N PRO A 50 0.94 -3.00 23.71
CA PRO A 50 -0.37 -2.56 24.18
C PRO A 50 -0.39 -1.02 24.30
N ILE A 51 -1.59 -0.44 24.19
CA ILE A 51 -1.78 1.03 24.14
C ILE A 51 -1.20 1.70 25.40
N GLU A 52 -1.23 1.02 26.54
CA GLU A 52 -0.71 1.50 27.82
C GLU A 52 0.81 1.67 27.82
N GLU A 53 1.53 0.98 26.93
CA GLU A 53 2.99 1.07 26.78
C GLU A 53 3.40 2.14 25.74
N LEU A 54 2.41 2.81 25.14
CA LEU A 54 2.62 3.75 24.06
C LEU A 54 3.06 5.10 24.65
N THR A 55 4.29 5.51 24.33
CA THR A 55 4.79 6.81 24.75
C THR A 55 4.18 7.92 23.89
N LEU A 56 4.21 9.17 24.37
CA LEU A 56 3.79 10.33 23.58
C LEU A 56 4.52 10.40 22.23
N LYS A 57 5.81 10.03 22.20
CA LYS A 57 6.59 9.98 20.96
C LYS A 57 6.06 8.93 19.99
N ASP A 58 5.73 7.73 20.49
CA ASP A 58 5.16 6.67 19.66
C ASP A 58 3.82 7.11 19.05
N ALA A 59 2.97 7.74 19.86
CA ALA A 59 1.67 8.25 19.43
C ALA A 59 1.83 9.30 18.33
N LEU A 60 2.74 10.26 18.53
CA LEU A 60 3.00 11.31 17.56
C LEU A 60 3.48 10.73 16.22
N TYR A 61 4.43 9.79 16.27
CA TYR A 61 4.98 9.17 15.07
C TYR A 61 3.94 8.31 14.34
N LEU A 62 3.11 7.56 15.07
CA LEU A 62 2.00 6.81 14.50
C LEU A 62 1.00 7.72 13.80
N LEU A 63 0.59 8.81 14.48
CA LEU A 63 -0.35 9.78 13.91
C LEU A 63 0.20 10.39 12.61
N SER A 64 1.47 10.79 12.59
CA SER A 64 2.10 11.31 11.37
C SER A 64 2.02 10.30 10.22
N VAL A 65 2.32 9.01 10.47
CA VAL A 65 2.26 7.98 9.43
C VAL A 65 0.84 7.74 8.96
N VAL A 66 -0.14 7.71 9.88
CA VAL A 66 -1.56 7.53 9.56
C VAL A 66 -2.07 8.70 8.72
N GLU A 67 -1.80 9.93 9.12
CA GLU A 67 -2.20 11.13 8.37
C GLU A 67 -1.62 11.15 6.95
N HIS A 68 -0.38 10.68 6.79
CA HIS A 68 0.26 10.57 5.49
C HIS A 68 -0.32 9.45 4.62
N SER A 69 -0.64 8.32 5.24
CA SER A 69 -0.88 7.03 4.58
C SER A 69 -2.36 6.62 4.53
N ALA A 70 -3.25 7.33 5.21
CA ALA A 70 -4.69 7.04 5.22
C ALA A 70 -5.51 8.26 4.79
N SER A 71 -6.71 8.03 4.27
CA SER A 71 -7.71 9.09 4.13
C SER A 71 -8.22 9.52 5.51
N GLU A 72 -8.77 10.74 5.60
CA GLU A 72 -9.27 11.31 6.87
C GLU A 72 -10.34 10.44 7.54
N ASP A 73 -11.17 9.78 6.74
CA ASP A 73 -12.21 8.83 7.17
C ASP A 73 -11.70 7.39 7.38
N LEU A 74 -10.41 7.15 7.14
CA LEU A 74 -9.74 5.86 7.20
C LEU A 74 -10.30 4.80 6.24
N GLU A 75 -11.12 5.18 5.25
CA GLU A 75 -11.66 4.25 4.25
C GLU A 75 -10.56 3.71 3.33
N PHE A 76 -9.52 4.51 3.06
CA PHE A 76 -8.41 4.16 2.18
C PHE A 76 -7.09 4.25 2.91
N VAL A 77 -6.33 3.16 2.88
CA VAL A 77 -4.94 3.10 3.36
C VAL A 77 -4.03 2.78 2.19
N LYS A 78 -3.00 3.60 1.99
CA LYS A 78 -1.90 3.38 1.04
C LYS A 78 -0.62 3.05 1.81
N PRO A 79 0.27 2.22 1.26
CA PRO A 79 1.58 2.01 1.87
C PRO A 79 2.37 3.31 1.87
N TYR A 80 3.17 3.53 2.93
CA TYR A 80 4.20 4.56 2.92
C TYR A 80 5.22 4.25 1.82
N LEU A 81 5.50 5.24 0.96
CA LEU A 81 6.46 5.14 -0.14
C LEU A 81 7.52 6.22 0.02
N LYS A 82 8.76 5.89 -0.34
CA LYS A 82 9.91 6.80 -0.31
C LYS A 82 10.30 7.20 -1.74
N GLY A 83 10.59 8.47 -1.97
CA GLY A 83 11.11 8.97 -3.25
C GLY A 83 10.67 10.41 -3.59
N TYR A 84 11.37 11.02 -4.55
CA TYR A 84 11.20 12.43 -4.93
C TYR A 84 9.79 12.84 -5.38
N SER A 85 8.99 11.89 -5.88
CA SER A 85 7.63 12.15 -6.36
C SER A 85 6.54 11.90 -5.31
N VAL A 86 6.90 11.52 -4.09
CA VAL A 86 5.96 11.22 -3.01
C VAL A 86 5.98 12.38 -2.01
N PRO A 87 4.80 12.85 -1.54
CA PRO A 87 4.74 13.82 -0.44
C PRO A 87 5.58 13.33 0.75
N SER A 88 6.38 14.21 1.33
CA SER A 88 7.19 13.85 2.50
C SER A 88 6.30 13.72 3.74
N LEU A 89 6.62 12.75 4.61
CA LEU A 89 5.95 12.56 5.91
C LEU A 89 6.37 13.64 6.91
N ALA A 90 7.62 14.10 6.83
CA ALA A 90 8.24 15.09 7.68
C ALA A 90 8.98 16.15 6.84
N PRO A 91 9.42 17.28 7.44
CA PRO A 91 10.12 18.35 6.73
C PRO A 91 11.38 17.90 5.96
N ASP A 92 12.07 16.86 6.43
CA ASP A 92 13.27 16.31 5.82
C ASP A 92 13.27 14.77 5.82
N GLU A 93 14.12 14.20 4.97
CA GLU A 93 14.23 12.77 4.75
C GLU A 93 14.87 12.02 5.92
N ASP A 94 15.79 12.66 6.64
CA ASP A 94 16.42 12.06 7.83
C ASP A 94 15.38 11.83 8.92
N LEU A 95 14.45 12.77 9.10
CA LEU A 95 13.35 12.65 10.04
C LEU A 95 12.32 11.61 9.60
N ASN A 96 12.06 11.47 8.29
CA ASN A 96 11.24 10.36 7.77
C ASN A 96 11.85 9.01 8.19
N ASP A 97 13.14 8.81 7.91
CA ASP A 97 13.85 7.57 8.22
C ASP A 97 13.89 7.32 9.74
N HIS A 98 14.00 8.38 10.54
CA HIS A 98 13.94 8.27 11.99
C HIS A 98 12.57 7.85 12.49
N ILE A 99 11.48 8.47 12.03
CA ILE A 99 10.10 8.13 12.41
C ILE A 99 9.81 6.68 12.07
N VAL A 100 10.02 6.33 10.80
CA VAL A 100 9.70 5.02 10.25
C VAL A 100 10.58 3.94 10.90
N GLY A 101 11.87 4.21 11.07
CA GLY A 101 12.80 3.31 11.76
C GLY A 101 12.48 3.14 13.26
N HIS A 102 12.02 4.18 13.95
CA HIS A 102 11.59 4.10 15.35
C HIS A 102 10.38 3.19 15.50
N LEU A 103 9.33 3.41 14.70
CA LEU A 103 8.12 2.60 14.73
C LEU A 103 8.41 1.14 14.36
N GLY A 104 9.28 0.90 13.39
CA GLY A 104 9.66 -0.44 12.98
C GLY A 104 10.44 -1.21 14.04
N ARG A 105 11.34 -0.55 14.80
CA ARG A 105 12.07 -1.19 15.91
C ARG A 105 11.16 -1.58 17.09
N LYS A 106 10.02 -0.94 17.22
CA LYS A 106 9.01 -1.24 18.25
C LYS A 106 7.85 -2.10 17.71
N ASP A 107 8.03 -2.69 16.53
CA ASP A 107 7.05 -3.54 15.86
C ASP A 107 5.68 -2.87 15.65
N PHE A 108 5.62 -1.54 15.54
CA PHE A 108 4.36 -0.84 15.21
C PHE A 108 4.05 -0.85 13.72
N VAL A 109 5.07 -0.92 12.86
CA VAL A 109 4.93 -0.93 11.39
C VAL A 109 5.79 -2.04 10.79
N LEU A 110 5.32 -2.63 9.69
CA LEU A 110 6.05 -3.65 8.95
C LEU A 110 6.66 -3.09 7.67
N PHE A 111 7.88 -3.51 7.39
CA PHE A 111 8.56 -3.22 6.13
C PHE A 111 8.37 -4.36 5.14
N ASN A 112 8.02 -4.01 3.90
CA ASN A 112 8.26 -4.91 2.79
C ASN A 112 9.75 -4.90 2.46
N LYS A 113 10.49 -5.96 2.82
CA LYS A 113 11.84 -6.17 2.30
C LYS A 113 11.73 -6.78 0.91
N GLN A 114 11.40 -5.98 -0.10
CA GLN A 114 11.70 -6.35 -1.47
C GLN A 114 13.07 -5.76 -1.82
N SER A 115 14.08 -6.63 -1.76
CA SER A 115 15.41 -6.42 -2.34
C SER A 115 15.34 -6.50 -3.87
#